data_AF-A0A2E0CJH9-F1
#
_entry.id   AF-A0A2E0CJH9-F1
#
_cell.length_a   1.000
_cell.length_b   1.000
_cell.length_c   1.000
_cell.angle_alpha   90.00
_cell.angle_beta   90.00
_cell.angle_gamma   90.00
#
_symmetry.space_group_name_H-M   'P 1'
#
loop_
_entity.id
_entity.type
_entity.pdbx_description
1 polymer ?
#
loop_
_entity_poly.entity_id
_entity_poly.type
_entity_poly.pdbx_seq_one_letter_code
_entity_poly.pdbx_strand_id
1 'polypeptide(L)'
;MTQLFISNLKIMYRNRQTAFWALFFPLLLVTVFGLFNMNEYSKSKIGILDLAQNESSSRLINELNKVQGWNLFIEDEPNTLQNKLESGALEYAIYIPKDFSNTEPFINIQYASANDVGHQVIAATTRDTIQRLINPNYTVTTIENSINKEPTNYFDNVLLGIIGLAITVNSVISVTIQLSTYRNQKILKRLLATPLPIWKFFFCEILAHLVLVLVQTTIILAVGSFVFDANIYGNLLYIYIIVVIGTIVFINIGFILSAWANSPAAGSGLGNAVIFPMIFLSGTFFPAEYLPWPLPLLSAIMPLTPMLNGLREVALSQMSLVDIWPSLLVLLVWIILSGVIANRVFKFN
;
A
#
# COMPACT_ATOMS: atom_id res chain seq x y z
N MET A 1 -1.30 -16.40 -44.77
CA MET A 1 -0.52 -15.85 -43.62
C MET A 1 -0.68 -14.33 -43.50
N THR A 2 -0.19 -13.53 -44.45
CA THR A 2 -0.25 -12.05 -44.41
C THR A 2 -1.67 -11.48 -44.31
N GLN A 3 -2.61 -11.99 -45.11
CA GLN A 3 -4.02 -11.55 -45.05
C GLN A 3 -4.71 -11.89 -43.72
N LEU A 4 -4.38 -13.04 -43.11
CA LEU A 4 -4.90 -13.45 -41.81
C LEU A 4 -4.33 -12.56 -40.70
N PHE A 5 -3.03 -12.25 -40.76
CA PHE A 5 -2.39 -11.31 -39.84
C PHE A 5 -3.03 -9.91 -39.92
N ILE A 6 -3.19 -9.37 -41.13
CA ILE A 6 -3.85 -8.06 -41.34
C ILE A 6 -5.29 -8.08 -40.85
N SER A 7 -6.02 -9.19 -41.05
CA SER A 7 -7.39 -9.34 -40.56
C SER A 7 -7.46 -9.35 -39.03
N ASN A 8 -6.56 -10.08 -38.36
CA ASN A 8 -6.47 -10.08 -36.90
C ASN A 8 -6.07 -8.71 -36.34
N LEU A 9 -5.13 -8.00 -36.98
CA LEU A 9 -4.80 -6.62 -36.61
C LEU A 9 -6.01 -5.68 -36.75
N LYS A 10 -6.80 -5.81 -37.82
CA LYS A 10 -8.05 -5.04 -37.97
C LYS A 10 -9.07 -5.38 -36.88
N ILE A 11 -9.18 -6.65 -36.47
CA ILE A 11 -10.07 -7.07 -35.38
C ILE A 11 -9.61 -6.45 -34.05
N MET A 12 -8.31 -6.52 -33.73
CA MET A 12 -7.74 -5.88 -32.53
C MET A 12 -7.96 -4.36 -32.55
N TYR A 13 -7.67 -3.70 -33.67
CA TYR A 13 -7.87 -2.26 -33.82
C TYR A 13 -9.34 -1.84 -33.71
N ARG A 14 -10.26 -2.68 -34.21
CA ARG A 14 -11.70 -2.44 -34.10
C ARG A 14 -12.20 -2.59 -32.66
N ASN A 15 -11.56 -3.42 -31.85
CA ASN A 15 -11.78 -3.48 -30.41
C ASN A 15 -11.04 -2.32 -29.71
N ARG A 16 -11.51 -1.09 -29.98
CA ARG A 16 -10.89 0.17 -29.52
C ARG A 16 -10.65 0.19 -28.01
N GLN A 17 -11.53 -0.43 -27.24
CA GLN A 17 -11.41 -0.46 -25.79
C GLN A 17 -10.26 -1.36 -25.33
N THR A 18 -10.16 -2.58 -25.85
CA THR A 18 -9.02 -3.47 -25.52
C THR A 18 -7.70 -2.88 -26.01
N ALA A 19 -7.66 -2.32 -27.22
CA ALA A 19 -6.46 -1.66 -27.73
C ALA A 19 -6.06 -0.44 -26.90
N PHE A 20 -7.03 0.40 -26.49
CA PHE A 20 -6.79 1.54 -25.61
C PHE A 20 -6.17 1.08 -24.29
N TRP A 21 -6.78 0.12 -23.59
CA TRP A 21 -6.27 -0.35 -22.30
C TRP A 21 -4.90 -1.03 -22.40
N ALA A 22 -4.64 -1.78 -23.47
CA ALA A 22 -3.35 -2.43 -23.70
C ALA A 22 -2.20 -1.41 -23.84
N LEU A 23 -2.46 -0.24 -24.42
CA LEU A 23 -1.46 0.84 -24.59
C LEU A 23 -1.43 1.81 -23.40
N PHE A 24 -2.60 2.13 -22.84
CA PHE A 24 -2.74 3.05 -21.72
C PHE A 24 -2.09 2.49 -20.46
N PHE A 25 -2.18 1.19 -20.22
CA PHE A 25 -1.68 0.58 -18.98
C PHE A 25 -0.16 0.75 -18.78
N PRO A 26 0.72 0.38 -19.73
CA PRO A 26 2.16 0.65 -19.60
C PRO A 26 2.48 2.13 -19.39
N LEU A 27 1.80 3.02 -20.12
CA LEU A 27 1.99 4.46 -20.00
C LEU A 27 1.57 5.00 -18.63
N LEU A 28 0.45 4.50 -18.09
CA LEU A 28 0.00 4.82 -16.75
C LEU A 28 1.03 4.39 -15.72
N LEU A 29 1.58 3.17 -15.82
CA LEU A 29 2.63 2.71 -14.92
C LEU A 29 3.86 3.61 -14.99
N VAL A 30 4.38 3.91 -16.19
CA VAL A 30 5.54 4.81 -16.33
C VAL A 30 5.26 6.18 -15.74
N THR A 31 4.06 6.71 -15.96
CA THR A 31 3.66 8.02 -15.40
C THR A 31 3.61 7.97 -13.88
N VAL A 32 2.92 6.98 -13.31
CA VAL A 32 2.77 6.84 -11.85
C VAL A 32 4.13 6.62 -11.18
N PHE A 33 4.96 5.71 -11.70
CA PHE A 33 6.30 5.50 -11.16
C PHE A 33 7.21 6.71 -11.36
N GLY A 34 7.08 7.43 -12.48
CA GLY A 34 7.81 8.68 -12.73
C GLY A 34 7.35 9.83 -11.82
N LEU A 35 6.14 9.79 -11.27
CA LEU A 35 5.64 10.76 -10.29
C LEU A 35 6.18 10.50 -8.89
N PHE A 36 6.52 9.26 -8.54
CA PHE A 36 7.17 8.97 -7.25
C PHE A 36 8.57 9.53 -7.26
N ASN A 37 8.83 10.51 -6.39
CA ASN A 37 10.15 11.07 -6.23
C ASN A 37 11.00 10.09 -5.41
N MET A 38 11.62 9.12 -6.08
CA MET A 38 12.48 8.13 -5.42
C MET A 38 13.65 8.78 -4.66
N ASN A 39 14.01 10.02 -4.99
CA ASN A 39 15.03 10.79 -4.27
C ASN A 39 14.50 11.39 -2.95
N GLU A 40 13.19 11.45 -2.72
CA GLU A 40 12.62 11.83 -1.42
C GLU A 40 12.55 10.66 -0.45
N TYR A 41 12.54 9.41 -0.93
CA TYR A 41 12.73 8.24 -0.06
C TYR A 41 14.08 8.26 0.65
N SER A 42 15.09 8.96 0.09
CA SER A 42 16.38 9.15 0.74
C SER A 42 16.46 10.42 1.58
N LYS A 43 15.42 11.28 1.58
CA LYS A 43 15.41 12.51 2.39
C LYS A 43 15.01 12.26 3.84
N SER A 44 15.94 11.70 4.61
CA SER A 44 15.70 11.39 6.02
C SER A 44 16.42 12.36 6.94
N LYS A 45 15.72 12.78 7.99
CA LYS A 45 16.32 13.55 9.10
C LYS A 45 16.91 12.57 10.10
N ILE A 46 18.24 12.55 10.16
CA ILE A 46 18.98 11.56 10.94
C ILE A 46 19.74 12.31 12.02
N GLY A 47 19.46 12.01 13.27
CA GLY A 47 20.27 12.48 14.38
C GLY A 47 21.48 11.57 14.58
N ILE A 48 22.64 12.14 14.93
CA ILE A 48 23.84 11.37 15.27
C ILE A 48 24.28 11.79 16.67
N LEU A 49 24.46 10.80 17.54
CA LEU A 49 25.15 10.96 18.83
C LEU A 49 26.52 10.29 18.72
N ASP A 50 27.58 11.11 18.71
CA ASP A 50 28.96 10.63 18.70
C ASP A 50 29.53 10.56 20.12
N LEU A 51 29.53 9.36 20.70
CA LEU A 51 30.16 9.11 22.00
C LEU A 51 31.65 8.76 21.86
N ALA A 52 32.12 8.40 20.67
CA ALA A 52 33.50 7.99 20.42
C ALA A 52 34.45 9.19 20.33
N GLN A 53 33.98 10.27 19.70
CA GLN A 53 34.71 11.52 19.50
C GLN A 53 36.15 11.31 19.01
N ASN A 54 36.33 10.37 18.06
CA ASN A 54 37.64 9.96 17.56
C ASN A 54 37.75 10.19 16.04
N GLU A 55 38.94 9.94 15.48
CA GLU A 55 39.17 10.19 14.05
C GLU A 55 38.30 9.28 13.16
N SER A 56 38.05 8.05 13.59
CA SER A 56 37.17 7.10 12.88
C SER A 56 35.71 7.55 12.87
N SER A 57 35.18 8.04 13.99
CA SER A 57 33.80 8.55 14.07
C SER A 57 33.63 9.81 13.22
N SER A 58 34.60 10.72 13.27
CA SER A 58 34.61 11.95 12.47
C SER A 58 34.62 11.67 10.96
N ARG A 59 35.41 10.66 10.52
CA ARG A 59 35.43 10.22 9.12
C ARG A 59 34.11 9.59 8.69
N LEU A 60 33.50 8.76 9.53
CA LEU A 60 32.18 8.17 9.26
C LEU A 60 31.13 9.27 9.08
N ILE A 61 31.04 10.21 10.02
CA ILE A 61 30.07 11.32 9.96
C ILE A 61 30.25 12.12 8.68
N ASN A 62 31.49 12.40 8.27
CA ASN A 62 31.76 13.14 7.04
C ASN A 62 31.32 12.39 5.77
N GLU A 63 31.45 11.06 5.72
CA GLU A 63 30.94 10.28 4.59
C GLU A 63 29.43 10.13 4.60
N LEU A 64 28.81 9.95 5.78
CA LEU A 64 27.36 9.96 5.90
C LEU A 64 26.76 11.30 5.47
N ASN A 65 27.46 12.41 5.72
CA ASN A 65 27.02 13.75 5.30
C ASN A 65 27.07 13.96 3.77
N LYS A 66 27.79 13.09 3.04
CA LYS A 66 27.84 13.10 1.57
C LYS A 66 26.72 12.27 0.95
N VAL A 67 25.99 11.47 1.74
CA VAL A 67 24.89 10.64 1.23
C VAL A 67 23.75 11.57 0.78
N GLN A 68 23.42 11.50 -0.51
CA GLN A 68 22.39 12.36 -1.08
C GLN A 68 21.01 12.08 -0.48
N GLY A 69 20.43 13.11 0.12
CA GLY A 69 19.14 13.07 0.80
C GLY A 69 19.25 13.11 2.33
N TRP A 70 20.37 12.71 2.93
CA TRP A 70 20.46 12.65 4.39
C TRP A 70 20.67 14.03 4.98
N ASN A 71 19.79 14.43 5.89
CA ASN A 71 19.93 15.64 6.69
C ASN A 71 20.41 15.24 8.07
N LEU A 72 21.72 15.38 8.32
CA LEU A 72 22.33 14.99 9.58
C LEU A 72 22.23 16.10 10.64
N PHE A 73 21.78 15.73 11.83
CA PHE A 73 21.74 16.59 13.01
C PHE A 73 22.64 15.98 14.08
N ILE A 74 23.76 16.64 14.39
CA ILE A 74 24.67 16.17 15.44
C ILE A 74 24.13 16.69 16.77
N GLU A 75 23.87 15.79 17.70
CA GLU A 75 23.41 16.11 19.05
C GLU A 75 24.43 15.58 20.06
N ASP A 76 24.73 16.37 21.09
CA ASP A 76 25.70 15.99 22.13
C ASP A 76 25.06 15.24 23.31
N GLU A 77 23.74 15.38 23.49
CA GLU A 77 23.00 14.79 24.61
C GLU A 77 22.09 13.63 24.16
N PRO A 78 22.16 12.45 24.80
CA PRO A 78 21.26 11.33 24.49
C PRO A 78 19.77 11.68 24.66
N ASN A 79 19.44 12.46 25.70
CA ASN A 79 18.06 12.80 26.02
C ASN A 79 17.43 13.74 24.99
N THR A 80 18.20 14.68 24.42
CA THR A 80 17.68 15.59 23.40
C THR A 80 17.44 14.85 22.09
N LEU A 81 18.34 13.94 21.72
CA LEU A 81 18.20 13.09 20.55
C LEU A 81 16.97 12.17 20.66
N GLN A 82 16.79 11.52 21.81
CA GLN A 82 15.63 10.66 22.07
C GLN A 82 14.31 11.45 22.01
N ASN A 83 14.24 12.61 22.68
CA ASN A 83 13.04 13.46 22.64
C ASN A 83 12.69 13.93 21.22
N LYS A 84 13.70 14.27 20.41
CA LYS A 84 13.50 14.68 19.00
C LYS A 84 13.06 13.51 18.11
N LEU A 85 13.53 12.30 18.41
CA LEU A 85 13.10 11.09 17.72
C LEU A 85 11.66 10.72 18.09
N GLU A 86 11.29 10.81 19.38
CA GLU A 86 9.92 10.58 19.87
C GLU A 86 8.92 11.65 19.38
N SER A 87 9.36 12.90 19.26
CA SER A 87 8.50 13.99 18.75
C SER A 87 8.34 13.99 17.22
N GLY A 88 8.99 13.07 16.49
CA GLY A 88 9.01 13.03 15.03
C GLY A 88 9.78 14.17 14.36
N ALA A 89 10.59 14.91 15.12
CA ALA A 89 11.47 15.95 14.56
C ALA A 89 12.65 15.32 13.80
N LEU A 90 13.07 14.13 14.25
CA LEU A 90 14.00 13.23 13.59
C LEU A 90 13.27 11.93 13.26
N GLU A 91 13.63 11.31 12.15
CA GLU A 91 13.07 10.01 11.74
C GLU A 91 13.94 8.85 12.26
N TYR A 92 15.24 9.12 12.40
CA TYR A 92 16.30 8.15 12.73
C TYR A 92 17.31 8.75 13.71
N ALA A 93 17.92 7.90 14.52
CA ALA A 93 19.04 8.23 15.39
C ALA A 93 20.16 7.18 15.25
N ILE A 94 21.38 7.63 14.97
CA ILE A 94 22.57 6.78 14.90
C ILE A 94 23.43 7.05 16.13
N TYR A 95 23.67 6.02 16.93
CA TYR A 95 24.50 6.07 18.12
C TYR A 95 25.85 5.45 17.81
N ILE A 96 26.89 6.28 17.81
CA ILE A 96 28.28 5.83 17.66
C ILE A 96 28.83 5.58 19.07
N PRO A 97 29.17 4.33 19.43
CA PRO A 97 29.61 3.97 20.78
C PRO A 97 31.01 4.48 21.09
N LYS A 98 31.35 4.63 22.38
CA LYS A 98 32.68 5.08 22.83
C LYS A 98 33.84 4.25 22.27
N ASP A 99 33.61 2.95 22.12
CA ASP A 99 34.61 1.97 21.68
C ASP A 99 34.66 1.81 20.14
N PHE A 100 33.97 2.68 19.40
CA PHE A 100 33.95 2.65 17.94
C PHE A 100 35.37 2.76 17.38
N SER A 101 35.85 1.67 16.79
CA SER A 101 37.23 1.51 16.33
C SER A 101 37.29 0.71 15.04
N ASN A 102 38.49 0.66 14.43
CA ASN A 102 38.66 0.02 13.13
C ASN A 102 38.68 -1.53 13.16
N THR A 103 38.61 -2.14 14.34
CA THR A 103 38.77 -3.60 14.51
C THR A 103 37.44 -4.33 14.71
N GLU A 104 36.46 -3.72 15.38
CA GLU A 104 35.09 -4.27 15.54
C GLU A 104 34.05 -3.14 15.57
N PRO A 105 33.72 -2.55 14.41
CA PRO A 105 32.74 -1.47 14.38
C PRO A 105 31.32 -2.00 14.60
N PHE A 106 30.72 -1.61 15.74
CA PHE A 106 29.30 -1.77 15.99
C PHE A 106 28.64 -0.39 16.08
N ILE A 107 27.42 -0.27 15.55
CA ILE A 107 26.61 0.94 15.61
C ILE A 107 25.19 0.57 15.99
N ASN A 108 24.59 1.35 16.88
CA ASN A 108 23.19 1.21 17.22
C ASN A 108 22.37 2.23 16.42
N ILE A 109 21.43 1.75 15.62
CA ILE A 109 20.50 2.60 14.87
C ILE A 109 19.14 2.47 15.55
N GLN A 110 18.61 3.60 16.01
CA GLN A 110 17.26 3.69 16.53
C GLN A 110 16.37 4.44 15.56
N TYR A 111 15.10 4.04 15.52
CA TYR A 111 14.10 4.69 14.70
C TYR A 111 12.77 4.77 15.45
N ALA A 112 12.03 5.84 15.17
CA ALA A 112 10.65 6.03 15.64
C ALA A 112 9.63 5.98 14.49
N SER A 113 10.08 6.10 13.24
CA SER A 113 9.21 6.04 12.06
C SER A 113 8.68 4.62 11.82
N ALA A 114 7.50 4.50 11.20
CA ALA A 114 6.91 3.22 10.78
C ALA A 114 7.30 2.82 9.34
N ASN A 115 8.28 3.50 8.75
CA ASN A 115 8.71 3.25 7.37
C ASN A 115 9.81 2.17 7.29
N ASP A 116 9.39 0.91 7.24
CA ASP A 116 10.29 -0.26 7.17
C ASP A 116 11.28 -0.21 5.99
N VAL A 117 10.86 0.35 4.84
CA VAL A 117 11.72 0.47 3.65
C VAL A 117 12.82 1.52 3.90
N GLY A 118 12.46 2.66 4.48
CA GLY A 118 13.42 3.68 4.89
C GLY A 118 14.45 3.14 5.89
N HIS A 119 13.99 2.36 6.89
CA HIS A 119 14.84 1.71 7.89
C HIS A 119 15.89 0.82 7.24
N GLN A 120 15.47 -0.08 6.35
CA GLN A 120 16.39 -1.00 5.68
C GLN A 120 17.38 -0.27 4.76
N VAL A 121 16.94 0.76 4.04
CA VAL A 121 17.83 1.55 3.17
C VAL A 121 18.86 2.31 4.00
N ILE A 122 18.47 2.88 5.15
CA ILE A 122 19.38 3.61 6.02
C ILE A 122 20.35 2.66 6.73
N ALA A 123 19.86 1.55 7.26
CA ALA A 123 20.69 0.53 7.87
C ALA A 123 21.68 -0.06 6.86
N ALA A 124 21.23 -0.38 5.64
CA ALA A 124 22.08 -0.91 4.57
C ALA A 124 23.13 0.11 4.11
N THR A 125 22.73 1.38 3.93
CA THR A 125 23.64 2.46 3.51
C THR A 125 24.68 2.78 4.59
N THR A 126 24.25 2.82 5.85
CA THR A 126 25.14 3.00 7.01
C THR A 126 26.13 1.84 7.08
N ARG A 127 25.65 0.60 6.95
CA ARG A 127 26.47 -0.62 6.92
C ARG A 127 27.48 -0.62 5.78
N ASP A 128 27.06 -0.31 4.55
CA ASP A 128 27.93 -0.22 3.37
C ASP A 128 29.01 0.87 3.56
N THR A 129 28.62 2.03 4.09
CA THR A 129 29.56 3.14 4.33
C THR A 129 30.61 2.75 5.36
N ILE A 130 30.23 2.11 6.47
CA ILE A 130 31.16 1.63 7.49
C ILE A 130 32.09 0.55 6.91
N GLN A 131 31.53 -0.41 6.16
CA GLN A 131 32.30 -1.49 5.56
C GLN A 131 33.34 -0.96 4.56
N ARG A 132 33.00 0.07 3.78
CA ARG A 132 33.93 0.77 2.88
C ARG A 132 35.03 1.55 3.61
N LEU A 133 34.72 2.17 4.75
CA LEU A 133 35.65 3.06 5.44
C LEU A 133 36.62 2.35 6.38
N ILE A 134 36.14 1.32 7.08
CA ILE A 134 36.90 0.67 8.15
C ILE A 134 37.64 -0.54 7.59
N ASN A 135 36.93 -1.55 7.11
CA ASN A 135 37.54 -2.72 6.51
C ASN A 135 36.50 -3.58 5.75
N PRO A 136 36.70 -3.88 4.44
CA PRO A 136 35.76 -4.68 3.65
C PRO A 136 35.61 -6.14 4.12
N ASN A 137 36.55 -6.64 4.94
CA ASN A 137 36.61 -8.03 5.40
C ASN A 137 35.84 -8.31 6.71
N TYR A 138 35.27 -7.30 7.36
CA TYR A 138 34.54 -7.47 8.62
C TYR A 138 33.05 -7.17 8.46
N THR A 139 32.21 -8.03 9.04
CA THR A 139 30.76 -7.85 9.09
C THR A 139 30.41 -6.80 10.14
N VAL A 140 29.94 -5.65 9.69
CA VAL A 140 29.44 -4.59 10.57
C VAL A 140 28.14 -5.07 11.21
N THR A 141 28.12 -5.13 12.54
CA THR A 141 26.91 -5.47 13.29
C THR A 141 26.13 -4.19 13.60
N THR A 142 24.97 -4.07 12.98
CA THR A 142 24.00 -3.00 13.28
C THR A 142 23.02 -3.55 14.30
N ILE A 143 22.93 -2.91 15.47
CA ILE A 143 21.86 -3.21 16.43
C ILE A 143 20.74 -2.22 16.12
N GLU A 144 19.59 -2.74 15.70
CA GLU A 144 18.45 -1.93 15.29
C GLU A 144 17.36 -2.02 16.36
N ASN A 145 17.09 -0.91 17.06
CA ASN A 145 16.11 -0.87 18.15
C ASN A 145 15.02 0.17 17.83
N SER A 146 13.77 -0.23 17.85
CA SER A 146 12.62 0.68 17.76
C SER A 146 12.26 1.21 19.14
N ILE A 147 11.93 2.51 19.23
CA ILE A 147 11.68 3.14 20.55
C ILE A 147 10.26 2.85 21.07
N ASN A 148 9.28 2.50 20.23
CA ASN A 148 7.88 2.31 20.67
C ASN A 148 7.01 1.37 19.80
N LYS A 149 7.57 0.53 18.93
CA LYS A 149 6.82 -0.42 18.10
C LYS A 149 7.64 -1.68 17.89
N GLU A 150 7.13 -2.87 18.21
CA GLU A 150 7.73 -4.14 17.76
C GLU A 150 8.18 -3.99 16.30
N PRO A 151 9.41 -4.42 15.92
CA PRO A 151 9.89 -4.29 14.55
C PRO A 151 8.89 -4.97 13.63
N THR A 152 8.09 -4.19 12.90
CA THR A 152 7.16 -4.73 11.93
C THR A 152 8.00 -5.23 10.77
N ASN A 153 7.84 -6.49 10.41
CA ASN A 153 8.53 -6.98 9.24
C ASN A 153 7.92 -6.28 8.03
N TYR A 154 8.74 -5.82 7.09
CA TYR A 154 8.25 -5.25 5.83
C TYR A 154 7.22 -6.17 5.17
N PHE A 155 7.43 -7.49 5.29
CA PHE A 155 6.50 -8.49 4.83
C PHE A 155 5.12 -8.38 5.48
N ASP A 156 5.00 -8.04 6.77
CA ASP A 156 3.72 -7.88 7.47
C ASP A 156 2.93 -6.70 6.89
N ASN A 157 3.61 -5.58 6.65
CA ASN A 157 3.03 -4.40 6.01
C ASN A 157 2.58 -4.68 4.56
N VAL A 158 3.40 -5.42 3.81
CA VAL A 158 3.07 -5.86 2.44
C VAL A 158 1.93 -6.86 2.43
N LEU A 159 1.86 -7.79 3.38
CA LEU A 159 0.80 -8.78 3.50
C LEU A 159 -0.57 -8.11 3.62
N LEU A 160 -0.69 -7.07 4.45
CA LEU A 160 -1.92 -6.27 4.57
C LEU A 160 -2.22 -5.48 3.28
N GLY A 161 -1.19 -4.99 2.61
CA GLY A 161 -1.30 -4.40 1.26
C GLY A 161 -1.85 -5.40 0.23
N ILE A 162 -1.39 -6.65 0.26
CA ILE A 162 -1.85 -7.74 -0.61
C ILE A 162 -3.32 -8.06 -0.32
N ILE A 163 -3.75 -8.06 0.94
CA ILE A 163 -5.17 -8.22 1.30
C ILE A 163 -6.00 -7.10 0.66
N GLY A 164 -5.61 -5.84 0.87
CA GLY A 164 -6.30 -4.68 0.29
C GLY A 164 -6.37 -4.75 -1.25
N LEU A 165 -5.26 -5.10 -1.90
CA LEU A 165 -5.19 -5.29 -3.35
C LEU A 165 -6.13 -6.41 -3.81
N ALA A 166 -6.04 -7.58 -3.20
CA ALA A 166 -6.76 -8.75 -3.64
C ALA A 166 -8.27 -8.57 -3.51
N ILE A 167 -8.72 -7.95 -2.42
CA ILE A 167 -10.12 -7.60 -2.19
C ILE A 167 -10.59 -6.56 -3.20
N THR A 168 -9.80 -5.49 -3.41
CA THR A 168 -10.14 -4.43 -4.36
C THR A 168 -10.30 -4.99 -5.77
N VAL A 169 -9.30 -5.75 -6.24
CA VAL A 169 -9.26 -6.34 -7.57
C VAL A 169 -10.46 -7.27 -7.75
N ASN A 170 -10.67 -8.20 -6.82
CA ASN A 170 -11.78 -9.15 -6.93
C ASN A 170 -13.14 -8.44 -6.88
N SER A 171 -13.36 -7.57 -5.91
CA SER A 171 -14.66 -6.93 -5.71
C SER A 171 -15.05 -6.02 -6.87
N VAL A 172 -14.11 -5.18 -7.35
CA VAL A 172 -14.41 -4.25 -8.46
C VAL A 172 -14.51 -5.01 -9.78
N ILE A 173 -13.51 -5.83 -10.13
CA ILE A 173 -13.46 -6.47 -11.45
C ILE A 173 -14.53 -7.54 -11.59
N SER A 174 -14.70 -8.41 -10.58
CA SER A 174 -15.69 -9.50 -10.63
C SER A 174 -17.09 -8.95 -10.86
N VAL A 175 -17.53 -8.00 -10.03
CA VAL A 175 -18.86 -7.39 -10.13
C VAL A 175 -19.04 -6.67 -11.47
N THR A 176 -18.02 -5.93 -11.93
CA THR A 176 -18.09 -5.21 -13.20
C THR A 176 -18.25 -6.16 -14.39
N ILE A 177 -17.45 -7.25 -14.43
CA ILE A 177 -17.49 -8.25 -15.48
C ILE A 177 -18.79 -9.06 -15.42
N GLN A 178 -19.20 -9.50 -14.23
CA GLN A 178 -20.40 -10.32 -14.05
C GLN A 178 -21.65 -9.57 -14.53
N LEU A 179 -21.83 -8.31 -14.11
CA LEU A 179 -23.00 -7.53 -14.49
C LEU A 179 -22.99 -7.12 -15.96
N SER A 180 -21.83 -6.78 -16.52
CA SER A 180 -21.73 -6.52 -17.96
C SER A 180 -22.01 -7.79 -18.78
N THR A 181 -21.64 -8.97 -18.27
CA THR A 181 -22.01 -10.26 -18.85
C THR A 181 -23.51 -10.49 -18.79
N TYR A 182 -24.13 -10.27 -17.62
CA TYR A 182 -25.59 -10.43 -17.45
C TYR A 182 -26.38 -9.46 -18.34
N ARG A 183 -25.89 -8.23 -18.54
CA ARG A 183 -26.50 -7.27 -19.46
C ARG A 183 -26.39 -7.76 -20.91
N ASN A 184 -25.20 -8.16 -21.33
CA ASN A 184 -24.96 -8.63 -22.70
C ASN A 184 -25.77 -9.88 -23.05
N GLN A 185 -25.92 -10.79 -22.10
CA GLN A 185 -26.71 -12.01 -22.27
C GLN A 185 -28.22 -11.79 -22.06
N LYS A 186 -28.65 -10.54 -21.84
CA LYS A 186 -30.04 -10.15 -21.52
C LYS A 186 -30.60 -10.86 -20.28
N ILE A 187 -29.74 -11.37 -19.40
CA ILE A 187 -30.13 -12.01 -18.13
C ILE A 187 -30.80 -10.97 -17.23
N LEU A 188 -30.25 -9.75 -17.15
CA LEU A 188 -30.85 -8.66 -16.36
C LEU A 188 -32.29 -8.35 -16.82
N LYS A 189 -32.56 -8.36 -18.13
CA LYS A 189 -33.92 -8.16 -18.67
C LYS A 189 -34.87 -9.29 -18.31
N ARG A 190 -34.38 -10.54 -18.34
CA ARG A 190 -35.18 -11.71 -17.93
C ARG A 190 -35.46 -11.70 -16.43
N LEU A 191 -34.52 -11.22 -15.62
CA LEU A 191 -34.69 -11.07 -14.16
C LEU A 191 -35.87 -10.15 -13.82
N LEU A 192 -36.04 -9.04 -14.55
CA LEU A 192 -37.16 -8.11 -14.36
C LEU A 192 -38.53 -8.71 -14.65
N ALA A 193 -38.60 -9.80 -15.43
CA ALA A 193 -39.85 -10.49 -15.73
C ALA A 193 -40.24 -11.50 -14.63
N THR A 194 -39.37 -11.72 -13.63
CA THR A 194 -39.64 -12.62 -12.50
C THR A 194 -40.23 -11.85 -11.32
N PRO A 195 -40.96 -12.50 -10.39
CA PRO A 195 -41.44 -11.86 -9.16
C PRO A 195 -40.33 -11.58 -8.14
N LEU A 196 -39.05 -11.77 -8.50
CA LEU A 196 -37.93 -11.55 -7.61
C LEU A 196 -37.69 -10.04 -7.42
N PRO A 197 -37.76 -9.50 -6.19
CA PRO A 197 -37.45 -8.10 -5.96
C PRO A 197 -35.96 -7.84 -6.21
N ILE A 198 -35.67 -6.77 -6.95
CA ILE A 198 -34.32 -6.40 -7.42
C ILE A 198 -33.31 -6.27 -6.27
N TRP A 199 -33.73 -5.70 -5.13
CA TRP A 199 -32.83 -5.51 -3.99
C TRP A 199 -32.31 -6.85 -3.45
N LYS A 200 -33.10 -7.93 -3.52
CA LYS A 200 -32.67 -9.26 -3.06
C LYS A 200 -31.55 -9.82 -3.94
N PHE A 201 -31.63 -9.58 -5.25
CA PHE A 201 -30.58 -10.00 -6.18
C PHE A 201 -29.24 -9.35 -5.80
N PHE A 202 -29.21 -8.03 -5.61
CA PHE A 202 -27.99 -7.33 -5.21
C PHE A 202 -27.51 -7.72 -3.80
N PHE A 203 -28.43 -7.88 -2.86
CA PHE A 203 -28.08 -8.30 -1.50
C PHE A 203 -27.39 -9.67 -1.50
N CYS A 204 -27.92 -10.64 -2.24
CA CYS A 204 -27.29 -11.96 -2.37
C CYS A 204 -25.94 -11.88 -3.07
N GLU A 205 -25.80 -11.04 -4.10
CA GLU A 205 -24.53 -10.84 -4.80
C GLU A 205 -23.45 -10.26 -3.87
N ILE A 206 -23.82 -9.25 -3.07
CA ILE A 206 -22.94 -8.66 -2.05
C ILE A 206 -22.55 -9.72 -1.02
N LEU A 207 -23.52 -10.48 -0.50
CA LEU A 207 -23.29 -11.51 0.51
C LEU A 207 -22.35 -12.62 -0.01
N ALA A 208 -22.53 -13.06 -1.26
CA ALA A 208 -21.65 -14.04 -1.89
C ALA A 208 -20.21 -13.54 -2.01
N HIS A 209 -20.02 -12.28 -2.43
CA HIS A 209 -18.70 -11.66 -2.51
C HIS A 209 -18.07 -11.47 -1.12
N LEU A 210 -18.85 -11.10 -0.11
CA LEU A 210 -18.36 -11.01 1.27
C LEU A 210 -17.82 -12.35 1.78
N VAL A 211 -18.56 -13.45 1.55
CA VAL A 211 -18.08 -14.80 1.91
C VAL A 211 -16.77 -15.13 1.21
N LEU A 212 -16.68 -14.87 -0.10
CA LEU A 212 -15.46 -15.12 -0.88
C LEU A 212 -14.27 -14.32 -0.33
N VAL A 213 -14.48 -13.04 -0.02
CA VAL A 213 -13.43 -12.16 0.50
C VAL A 213 -13.00 -12.57 1.91
N LEU A 214 -13.92 -13.01 2.78
CA LEU A 214 -13.56 -13.53 4.10
C LEU A 214 -12.69 -14.78 3.99
N VAL A 215 -13.05 -15.71 3.09
CA VAL A 215 -12.24 -16.90 2.80
C VAL A 215 -10.86 -16.49 2.25
N GLN A 216 -10.83 -15.58 1.27
CA GLN A 216 -9.60 -15.09 0.68
C GLN A 216 -8.66 -14.45 1.72
N THR A 217 -9.21 -13.57 2.57
CA THR A 217 -8.47 -12.92 3.65
C THR A 217 -7.91 -13.96 4.61
N THR A 218 -8.72 -14.96 4.99
CA THR A 218 -8.28 -16.06 5.86
C THR A 218 -7.12 -16.83 5.26
N ILE A 219 -7.19 -17.15 3.95
CA ILE A 219 -6.11 -17.84 3.25
C ILE A 219 -4.83 -17.00 3.23
N ILE A 220 -4.93 -15.71 2.89
CA ILE A 220 -3.76 -14.82 2.83
C ILE A 220 -3.12 -14.68 4.22
N LEU A 221 -3.92 -14.45 5.26
CA LEU A 221 -3.44 -14.37 6.65
C LEU A 221 -2.81 -15.68 7.12
N ALA A 222 -3.43 -16.82 6.83
CA ALA A 222 -2.92 -18.13 7.21
C ALA A 222 -1.59 -18.43 6.51
N VAL A 223 -1.49 -18.20 5.19
CA VAL A 223 -0.23 -18.39 4.46
C VAL A 223 0.83 -17.43 4.95
N GLY A 224 0.50 -16.15 5.12
CA GLY A 224 1.44 -15.16 5.66
C GLY A 224 1.99 -15.56 7.02
N SER A 225 1.11 -15.97 7.94
CA SER A 225 1.50 -16.30 9.32
C SER A 225 2.21 -17.65 9.44
N PHE A 226 1.74 -18.70 8.75
CA PHE A 226 2.27 -20.06 8.93
C PHE A 226 3.42 -20.43 7.99
N VAL A 227 3.54 -19.78 6.83
CA VAL A 227 4.58 -20.11 5.82
C VAL A 227 5.70 -19.08 5.81
N PHE A 228 5.37 -17.82 6.12
CA PHE A 228 6.31 -16.70 6.02
C PHE A 228 6.54 -15.99 7.37
N ASP A 229 6.08 -16.59 8.47
CA ASP A 229 6.24 -16.09 9.84
C ASP A 229 5.82 -14.61 10.00
N ALA A 230 4.73 -14.21 9.32
CA ALA A 230 4.20 -12.86 9.43
C ALA A 230 3.62 -12.61 10.82
N ASN A 231 3.95 -11.47 11.42
CA ASN A 231 3.52 -11.13 12.76
C ASN A 231 2.26 -10.26 12.72
N ILE A 232 1.15 -10.82 13.21
CA ILE A 232 -0.12 -10.11 13.34
C ILE A 232 -0.49 -10.12 14.82
N TYR A 233 -0.24 -8.99 15.47
CA TYR A 233 -0.48 -8.79 16.90
C TYR A 233 -1.93 -8.42 17.21
N GLY A 234 -2.64 -7.87 16.22
CA GLY A 234 -3.99 -7.35 16.36
C GLY A 234 -5.11 -8.39 16.50
N ASN A 235 -6.29 -7.89 16.86
CA ASN A 235 -7.51 -8.71 16.90
C ASN A 235 -8.00 -9.04 15.49
N LEU A 236 -8.01 -10.34 15.13
CA LEU A 236 -8.47 -10.82 13.84
C LEU A 236 -9.91 -10.40 13.51
N LEU A 237 -10.80 -10.33 14.50
CA LEU A 237 -12.19 -9.91 14.27
C LEU A 237 -12.25 -8.47 13.73
N TYR A 238 -11.40 -7.58 14.22
CA TYR A 238 -11.34 -6.19 13.77
C TYR A 238 -10.82 -6.09 12.34
N ILE A 239 -9.83 -6.92 11.98
CA ILE A 239 -9.35 -7.06 10.60
C ILE A 239 -10.51 -7.46 9.68
N TYR A 240 -11.28 -8.50 10.03
CA TYR A 240 -12.42 -8.93 9.23
C TYR A 240 -13.52 -7.87 9.12
N ILE A 241 -13.78 -7.09 10.17
CA ILE A 241 -14.75 -5.98 10.12
C ILE A 241 -14.30 -4.92 9.10
N ILE A 242 -13.03 -4.51 9.12
CA ILE A 242 -12.48 -3.53 8.17
C ILE A 242 -12.58 -4.08 6.74
N VAL A 243 -12.22 -5.36 6.55
CA VAL A 243 -12.33 -6.07 5.27
C VAL A 243 -13.77 -6.05 4.74
N VAL A 244 -14.77 -6.36 5.57
CA VAL A 244 -16.18 -6.33 5.17
C VAL A 244 -16.61 -4.92 4.75
N ILE A 245 -16.28 -3.90 5.55
CA ILE A 245 -16.61 -2.51 5.26
C ILE A 245 -15.97 -2.06 3.94
N GLY A 246 -14.67 -2.30 3.76
CA GLY A 246 -13.95 -1.97 2.53
C GLY A 246 -14.50 -2.70 1.30
N THR A 247 -14.85 -3.99 1.46
CA THR A 247 -15.45 -4.79 0.39
C THR A 247 -16.76 -4.20 -0.11
N ILE A 248 -17.63 -3.72 0.78
CA ILE A 248 -18.89 -3.06 0.38
C ILE A 248 -18.61 -1.82 -0.48
N VAL A 249 -17.59 -1.01 -0.13
CA VAL A 249 -17.17 0.14 -0.94
C VAL A 249 -16.74 -0.30 -2.34
N PHE A 250 -15.89 -1.31 -2.44
CA PHE A 250 -15.36 -1.77 -3.73
C PHE A 250 -16.42 -2.46 -4.60
N ILE A 251 -17.36 -3.18 -3.99
CA ILE A 251 -18.52 -3.72 -4.70
C ILE A 251 -19.37 -2.57 -5.28
N ASN A 252 -19.62 -1.50 -4.52
CA ASN A 252 -20.33 -0.33 -5.03
C ASN A 252 -19.59 0.32 -6.22
N ILE A 253 -18.26 0.42 -6.15
CA ILE A 253 -17.45 0.88 -7.28
C ILE A 253 -17.62 -0.06 -8.49
N GLY A 254 -17.60 -1.38 -8.28
CA GLY A 254 -17.90 -2.37 -9.31
C GLY A 254 -19.29 -2.18 -9.95
N PHE A 255 -20.32 -1.91 -9.13
CA PHE A 255 -21.66 -1.58 -9.63
C PHE A 255 -21.65 -0.31 -10.50
N ILE A 256 -20.98 0.75 -10.06
CA ILE A 256 -20.85 2.01 -10.81
C ILE A 256 -20.18 1.76 -12.17
N LEU A 257 -19.03 1.08 -12.18
CA LEU A 257 -18.30 0.80 -13.42
C LEU A 257 -19.09 -0.12 -14.36
N SER A 258 -19.84 -1.07 -13.81
CA SER A 258 -20.67 -1.96 -14.60
C SER A 258 -21.72 -1.20 -15.42
N ALA A 259 -22.18 -0.04 -14.95
CA ALA A 259 -23.18 0.76 -15.66
C ALA A 259 -22.66 1.32 -16.99
N TRP A 260 -21.35 1.55 -17.10
CA TRP A 260 -20.70 2.03 -18.33
C TRP A 260 -20.04 0.91 -19.15
N ALA A 261 -19.86 -0.26 -18.55
CA ALA A 261 -19.28 -1.43 -19.23
C ALA A 261 -20.28 -2.07 -20.21
N ASN A 262 -20.05 -1.90 -21.51
CA ASN A 262 -20.85 -2.50 -22.59
C ASN A 262 -20.43 -3.95 -22.94
N SER A 263 -19.36 -4.46 -22.33
CA SER A 263 -18.91 -5.84 -22.50
C SER A 263 -18.07 -6.32 -21.31
N PRO A 264 -17.88 -7.63 -21.15
CA PRO A 264 -16.96 -8.18 -20.15
C PRO A 264 -15.54 -7.61 -20.29
N ALA A 265 -15.04 -7.51 -21.53
CA ALA A 265 -13.74 -6.91 -21.82
C ALA A 265 -13.72 -5.41 -21.46
N ALA A 266 -14.82 -4.69 -21.72
CA ALA A 266 -14.97 -3.30 -21.33
C ALA A 266 -14.95 -3.14 -19.81
N GLY A 267 -15.62 -4.04 -19.09
CA GLY A 267 -15.70 -4.06 -17.64
C GLY A 267 -14.34 -4.31 -16.99
N SER A 268 -13.59 -5.30 -17.48
CA SER A 268 -12.22 -5.55 -17.03
C SER A 268 -11.33 -4.33 -17.24
N GLY A 269 -11.39 -3.71 -18.42
CA GLY A 269 -10.60 -2.51 -18.74
C GLY A 269 -10.92 -1.33 -17.83
N LEU A 270 -12.21 -1.02 -17.64
CA LEU A 270 -12.66 0.06 -16.74
C LEU A 270 -12.29 -0.22 -15.28
N GLY A 271 -12.42 -1.46 -14.81
CA GLY A 271 -12.00 -1.87 -13.47
C GLY A 271 -10.51 -1.58 -13.26
N ASN A 272 -9.66 -2.10 -14.14
CA ASN A 272 -8.22 -1.88 -14.09
C ASN A 272 -7.84 -0.38 -14.12
N ALA A 273 -8.55 0.43 -14.93
CA ALA A 273 -8.35 1.87 -15.02
C ALA A 273 -8.47 2.61 -13.69
N VAL A 274 -9.38 2.15 -12.83
CA VAL A 274 -9.66 2.75 -11.53
C VAL A 274 -8.76 2.15 -10.46
N ILE A 275 -8.62 0.83 -10.48
CA ILE A 275 -7.92 0.06 -9.46
C ILE A 275 -6.42 0.36 -9.46
N PHE A 276 -5.78 0.46 -10.62
CA PHE A 276 -4.33 0.67 -10.65
C PHE A 276 -3.91 2.03 -10.08
N PRO A 277 -4.44 3.19 -10.54
CA PRO A 277 -4.19 4.46 -9.87
C PRO A 277 -4.46 4.39 -8.38
N MET A 278 -5.56 3.74 -7.99
CA MET A 278 -5.92 3.59 -6.58
C MET A 278 -4.87 2.82 -5.80
N ILE A 279 -4.41 1.65 -6.26
CA ILE A 279 -3.40 0.84 -5.59
C ILE A 279 -2.09 1.64 -5.39
N PHE A 280 -1.62 2.33 -6.43
CA PHE A 280 -0.37 3.06 -6.36
C PHE A 280 -0.47 4.30 -5.50
N LEU A 281 -1.58 5.05 -5.59
CA LEU A 281 -1.74 6.27 -4.82
C LEU A 281 -2.08 5.99 -3.35
N SER A 282 -2.72 4.86 -3.02
CA SER A 282 -3.27 4.61 -1.67
C SER A 282 -2.27 4.11 -0.61
N GLY A 283 -0.96 4.20 -0.85
CA GLY A 283 0.00 3.76 0.17
C GLY A 283 0.22 2.24 0.23
N THR A 284 -0.23 1.47 -0.77
CA THR A 284 -0.18 -0.01 -0.75
C THR A 284 1.24 -0.53 -0.72
N PHE A 285 2.10 0.00 -1.60
CA PHE A 285 3.51 -0.39 -1.74
C PHE A 285 4.48 0.73 -1.40
N PHE A 286 4.03 1.97 -1.54
CA PHE A 286 4.84 3.19 -1.49
C PHE A 286 4.13 4.20 -0.60
N PRO A 287 4.74 4.75 0.46
CA PRO A 287 4.08 5.77 1.27
C PRO A 287 3.62 6.96 0.42
N ALA A 288 2.39 7.41 0.67
CA ALA A 288 1.75 8.48 -0.11
C ALA A 288 2.40 9.85 0.08
N GLU A 289 3.23 10.02 1.11
CA GLU A 289 3.96 11.24 1.44
C GLU A 289 5.01 11.60 0.39
N TYR A 290 5.52 10.62 -0.36
CA TYR A 290 6.52 10.80 -1.41
C TYR A 290 5.93 11.19 -2.78
N LEU A 291 4.62 11.45 -2.82
CA LEU A 291 3.95 11.92 -4.02
C LEU A 291 4.04 13.46 -4.09
N PRO A 292 4.31 14.04 -5.27
CA PRO A 292 4.33 15.48 -5.43
C PRO A 292 2.94 16.08 -5.19
N TRP A 293 2.90 17.28 -4.59
CA TRP A 293 1.64 18.01 -4.42
C TRP A 293 0.96 18.23 -5.79
N PRO A 294 -0.37 17.99 -5.92
CA PRO A 294 -1.38 17.73 -4.88
C PRO A 294 -1.74 16.26 -4.66
N LEU A 295 -0.98 15.30 -5.20
CA LEU A 295 -1.33 13.87 -5.18
C LEU A 295 -1.50 13.24 -3.78
N PRO A 296 -0.75 13.64 -2.72
CA PRO A 296 -1.01 13.15 -1.36
C PRO A 296 -2.44 13.42 -0.88
N LEU A 297 -3.04 14.55 -1.28
CA LEU A 297 -4.43 14.87 -0.92
C LEU A 297 -5.41 13.93 -1.61
N LEU A 298 -5.16 13.61 -2.89
CA LEU A 298 -5.98 12.65 -3.63
C LEU A 298 -5.86 11.25 -3.03
N SER A 299 -4.64 10.83 -2.68
CA SER A 299 -4.39 9.58 -1.99
C SER A 299 -5.22 9.46 -0.70
N ALA A 300 -5.19 10.48 0.16
CA ALA A 300 -5.91 10.45 1.44
C ALA A 300 -7.42 10.26 1.30
N ILE A 301 -8.00 10.71 0.17
CA ILE A 301 -9.45 10.61 -0.09
C ILE A 301 -9.82 9.23 -0.69
N MET A 302 -8.89 8.51 -1.31
CA MET A 302 -9.19 7.22 -1.93
C MET A 302 -9.65 6.19 -0.90
N PRO A 303 -10.65 5.34 -1.22
CA PRO A 303 -11.23 4.41 -0.24
C PRO A 303 -10.28 3.30 0.20
N LEU A 304 -9.28 2.96 -0.62
CA LEU A 304 -8.27 1.97 -0.27
C LEU A 304 -7.31 2.48 0.82
N THR A 305 -7.02 3.78 0.87
CA THR A 305 -6.12 4.39 1.87
C THR A 305 -6.58 4.20 3.32
N PRO A 306 -7.80 4.64 3.73
CA PRO A 306 -8.26 4.44 5.10
C PRO A 306 -8.47 2.95 5.43
N MET A 307 -8.78 2.11 4.45
CA MET A 307 -8.83 0.66 4.66
C MET A 307 -7.45 0.11 5.02
N LEU A 308 -6.41 0.43 4.25
CA LEU A 308 -5.05 -0.02 4.52
C LEU A 308 -4.50 0.53 5.83
N ASN A 309 -4.77 1.81 6.13
CA ASN A 309 -4.38 2.41 7.39
C ASN A 309 -5.03 1.69 8.58
N GLY A 310 -6.35 1.49 8.54
CA GLY A 310 -7.06 0.75 9.59
C GLY A 310 -6.59 -0.70 9.73
N LEU A 311 -6.28 -1.38 8.61
CA LEU A 311 -5.72 -2.74 8.65
C LEU A 311 -4.35 -2.76 9.34
N ARG A 312 -3.45 -1.84 8.99
CA ARG A 312 -2.09 -1.74 9.58
C ARG A 312 -2.15 -1.35 11.05
N GLU A 313 -2.96 -0.38 11.40
CA GLU A 313 -3.15 0.09 12.79
C GLU A 313 -3.67 -1.03 13.69
N VAL A 314 -4.68 -1.78 13.25
CA VAL A 314 -5.21 -2.91 14.00
C VAL A 314 -4.22 -4.07 14.04
N ALA A 315 -3.74 -4.53 12.89
CA ALA A 315 -2.97 -5.76 12.77
C ALA A 315 -1.56 -5.64 13.38
N LEU A 316 -0.91 -4.48 13.23
CA LEU A 316 0.49 -4.29 13.62
C LEU A 316 0.64 -3.47 14.90
N SER A 317 -0.25 -2.49 15.12
CA SER A 317 -0.17 -1.60 16.30
C SER A 317 -1.17 -1.95 17.41
N GLN A 318 -1.88 -3.08 17.30
CA GLN A 318 -2.85 -3.57 18.29
C GLN A 318 -3.96 -2.55 18.65
N MET A 319 -4.24 -1.61 17.75
CA MET A 319 -5.25 -0.59 17.98
C MET A 319 -6.67 -1.18 17.97
N SER A 320 -7.57 -0.57 18.74
CA SER A 320 -8.98 -0.96 18.77
C SER A 320 -9.76 -0.29 17.64
N LEU A 321 -11.00 -0.76 17.40
CA LEU A 321 -11.92 -0.10 16.44
C LEU A 321 -12.24 1.36 16.81
N VAL A 322 -12.13 1.71 18.10
CA VAL A 322 -12.37 3.07 18.58
C VAL A 322 -11.22 3.98 18.19
N ASP A 323 -9.98 3.49 18.24
CA ASP A 323 -8.79 4.28 17.90
C ASP A 323 -8.75 4.59 16.40
N ILE A 324 -9.21 3.65 15.57
CA ILE A 324 -9.25 3.80 14.11
C ILE A 324 -10.57 4.42 13.58
N TRP A 325 -11.35 5.08 14.45
CA TRP A 325 -12.63 5.69 14.07
C TRP A 325 -12.56 6.63 12.85
N PRO A 326 -11.47 7.41 12.60
CA PRO A 326 -11.43 8.28 11.43
C PRO A 326 -11.42 7.46 10.14
N SER A 327 -10.61 6.40 10.08
CA SER A 327 -10.53 5.48 8.95
C SER A 327 -11.87 4.80 8.68
N LEU A 328 -12.55 4.33 9.74
CA LEU A 328 -13.89 3.75 9.62
C LEU A 328 -14.92 4.76 9.13
N LEU A 329 -14.88 6.00 9.62
CA LEU A 329 -15.78 7.06 9.20
C LEU A 329 -15.64 7.36 7.70
N VAL A 330 -14.40 7.50 7.21
CA VAL A 330 -14.14 7.74 5.78
C VAL A 330 -14.67 6.59 4.94
N LEU A 331 -14.49 5.34 5.36
CA LEU A 331 -15.05 4.17 4.67
C LEU A 331 -16.59 4.17 4.67
N LEU A 332 -17.22 4.49 5.80
CA LEU A 332 -18.69 4.59 5.90
C LEU A 332 -19.23 5.70 4.99
N VAL A 333 -18.57 6.85 4.93
CA VAL A 333 -18.89 7.92 3.98
C VAL A 333 -18.78 7.40 2.55
N TRP A 334 -17.72 6.66 2.22
CA TRP A 334 -17.58 6.03 0.93
C TRP A 334 -18.69 5.01 0.63
N ILE A 335 -19.13 4.20 1.59
CA ILE A 335 -20.26 3.26 1.40
C ILE A 335 -21.51 4.04 0.99
N ILE A 336 -21.83 5.12 1.71
CA ILE A 336 -23.02 5.94 1.42
C ILE A 336 -22.88 6.61 0.05
N LEU A 337 -21.76 7.29 -0.21
CA LEU A 337 -21.53 8.01 -1.46
C LEU A 337 -21.54 7.07 -2.66
N SER A 338 -20.74 6.00 -2.63
CA SER A 338 -20.67 5.02 -3.71
C SER A 338 -22.00 4.29 -3.88
N GLY A 339 -22.73 3.97 -2.81
CA GLY A 339 -24.05 3.35 -2.87
C GLY A 339 -25.10 4.25 -3.53
N VAL A 340 -25.12 5.54 -3.18
CA VAL A 340 -26.02 6.53 -3.80
C VAL A 340 -25.69 6.71 -5.29
N ILE A 341 -24.41 6.79 -5.65
CA ILE A 341 -23.98 6.90 -7.04
C ILE A 341 -24.32 5.62 -7.81
N ALA A 342 -24.04 4.44 -7.26
CA ALA A 342 -24.38 3.15 -7.85
C ALA A 342 -25.88 3.07 -8.14
N ASN A 343 -26.74 3.41 -7.18
CA ASN A 343 -28.18 3.41 -7.35
C ASN A 343 -28.66 4.38 -8.45
N ARG A 344 -28.02 5.54 -8.59
CA ARG A 344 -28.39 6.53 -9.62
C ARG A 344 -27.91 6.16 -11.02
N VAL A 345 -26.73 5.57 -11.13
CA VAL A 345 -26.08 5.32 -12.43
C VAL A 345 -26.45 3.94 -12.99
N PHE A 346 -26.70 2.95 -12.12
CA PHE A 346 -27.01 1.60 -12.56
C PHE A 346 -28.35 1.52 -13.31
N LYS A 347 -28.29 1.05 -14.55
CA LYS A 347 -29.45 0.82 -15.41
C LYS A 347 -29.56 -0.65 -15.77
N PHE A 348 -30.77 -1.18 -15.68
CA PHE A 348 -31.09 -2.57 -16.04
C PHE A 348 -31.28 -2.80 -17.55
N ASN A 349 -31.38 -1.72 -18.33
CA ASN A 349 -31.78 -1.76 -19.75
C ASN A 349 -30.65 -2.03 -20.75
#